data_AF-A0A379STW5-F1
#
_entry.id   AF-A0A379STW5-F1
#
_cell.length_a   1.000
_cell.length_b   1.000
_cell.length_c   1.000
_cell.angle_alpha   90.00
_cell.angle_beta   90.00
_cell.angle_gamma   90.00
#
_symmetry.space_group_name_H-M   'P 1'
#
loop_
_entity.id
_entity.type
_entity.pdbx_description
1 polymer ?
#
loop_
_entity_poly.entity_id
_entity_poly.type
_entity_poly.pdbx_seq_one_letter_code
_entity_poly.pdbx_strand_id
1 'polypeptide(L)'
;MVAPFFGGITATAAIARSAANVRAGATSPVSAVIHAILVILALLVLAPLLSWLPLSAMAALLLMVAWNMSEAHKVVDLLRHAPKDDIIVMLLWHVINGSV
;
A
#
# COMPACT_ATOMS: atom_id res chain seq x y z
N MET A 1 13.71 -14.38 1.56
CA MET A 1 14.21 -15.74 1.23
C MET A 1 13.17 -16.84 1.47
N VAL A 2 12.34 -16.75 2.52
CA VAL A 2 11.35 -17.81 2.83
C VAL A 2 10.06 -17.74 1.99
N ALA A 3 9.59 -16.53 1.64
CA ALA A 3 8.28 -16.33 0.98
C ALA A 3 8.04 -17.17 -0.32
N PRO A 4 9.02 -17.32 -1.24
CA PRO A 4 8.80 -18.10 -2.47
C PRO A 4 8.49 -19.58 -2.23
N PHE A 5 9.01 -20.19 -1.15
CA PHE A 5 8.76 -21.60 -0.82
C PHE A 5 7.31 -21.88 -0.43
N PHE A 6 6.57 -20.85 -0.03
CA PHE A 6 5.15 -20.94 0.35
C PHE A 6 4.22 -20.33 -0.72
N GLY A 7 4.72 -20.11 -1.94
CA GLY A 7 3.95 -19.45 -3.01
C GLY A 7 3.73 -17.95 -2.80
N GLY A 8 4.51 -17.32 -1.90
CA GLY A 8 4.40 -15.89 -1.60
C GLY A 8 4.96 -15.00 -2.70
N ILE A 9 4.30 -13.85 -2.91
CA ILE A 9 4.76 -12.80 -3.84
C ILE A 9 5.88 -11.96 -3.23
N THR A 10 6.54 -11.17 -4.07
CA THR A 10 7.52 -10.18 -3.62
C THR A 10 6.87 -9.19 -2.63
N ALA A 11 7.40 -9.15 -1.42
CA ALA A 11 6.93 -8.24 -0.39
C ALA A 11 7.69 -6.91 -0.47
N THR A 12 6.95 -5.81 -0.49
CA THR A 12 7.49 -4.45 -0.34
C THR A 12 7.20 -3.92 1.07
N ALA A 13 7.90 -2.86 1.48
CA ALA A 13 7.61 -2.17 2.72
C ALA A 13 6.22 -1.53 2.64
N ALA A 14 5.27 -2.03 3.45
CA ALA A 14 3.89 -1.54 3.47
C ALA A 14 3.76 -0.28 4.34
N ILE A 15 4.09 0.89 3.79
CA ILE A 15 4.10 2.19 4.51
C ILE A 15 2.76 2.48 5.18
N ALA A 16 1.63 2.26 4.48
CA ALA A 16 0.30 2.51 5.02
C ALA A 16 0.02 1.71 6.30
N ARG A 17 0.40 0.42 6.32
CA ARG A 17 0.24 -0.44 7.50
C ARG A 17 1.16 0.01 8.63
N SER A 18 2.42 0.33 8.32
CA SER A 18 3.37 0.81 9.33
C SER A 18 2.90 2.13 9.96
N ALA A 19 2.38 3.07 9.17
CA ALA A 19 1.84 4.33 9.66
C ALA A 19 0.62 4.12 10.57
N ALA A 20 -0.31 3.23 10.19
CA ALA A 20 -1.45 2.88 11.03
C ALA A 20 -1.00 2.23 12.35
N ASN A 21 0.01 1.35 12.30
CA ASN A 21 0.57 0.69 13.47
C ASN A 21 1.24 1.67 14.45
N VAL A 22 2.00 2.65 13.92
CA VAL A 22 2.60 3.72 14.74
C VAL A 22 1.52 4.62 15.35
N ARG A 23 0.48 4.98 14.60
CA ARG A 23 -0.68 5.75 15.12
C ARG A 23 -1.45 4.99 16.21
N ALA A 24 -1.46 3.66 16.15
CA ALA A 24 -2.02 2.79 17.18
C ALA A 24 -1.11 2.66 18.42
N GLY A 25 0.03 3.37 18.48
CA GLY A 25 0.93 3.39 19.63
C GLY A 25 1.95 2.25 19.65
N ALA A 26 2.17 1.54 18.53
CA ALA A 26 3.16 0.47 18.48
C ALA A 26 4.59 1.02 18.52
N THR A 27 5.37 0.57 19.51
CA THR A 27 6.77 0.98 19.73
C THR A 27 7.78 -0.13 19.45
N SER A 28 7.30 -1.35 19.17
CA SER A 28 8.13 -2.55 19.04
C SER A 28 7.74 -3.37 17.80
N PRO A 29 8.69 -4.08 17.15
CA PRO A 29 8.41 -4.99 16.04
C PRO A 29 7.45 -6.13 16.40
N VAL A 30 7.22 -6.38 17.69
CA VAL A 30 6.28 -7.39 18.18
C VAL A 30 4.86 -7.15 17.65
N SER A 31 4.43 -5.89 17.49
CA SER A 31 3.10 -5.58 16.95
C SER A 31 2.90 -6.14 15.53
N ALA A 32 3.93 -6.04 14.68
CA ALA A 32 3.88 -6.57 13.32
C ALA A 32 3.83 -8.11 13.29
N VAL A 33 4.53 -8.78 14.23
CA VAL A 33 4.50 -10.25 14.38
C VAL A 33 3.12 -10.72 14.80
N ILE A 34 2.53 -10.07 15.82
CA ILE A 34 1.17 -10.38 16.27
C ILE A 34 0.17 -10.16 15.14
N HIS A 35 0.27 -9.04 14.42
CA HIS A 35 -0.59 -8.76 13.27
C HIS A 35 -0.47 -9.84 12.19
N ALA A 36 0.74 -10.31 11.87
CA ALA A 36 0.94 -11.38 10.89
C ALA A 36 0.29 -12.71 11.34
N ILE A 37 0.42 -13.08 12.61
CA ILE A 37 -0.21 -14.28 13.18
C ILE A 37 -1.73 -14.16 13.12
N LEU A 38 -2.29 -13.01 13.49
CA LEU A 38 -3.72 -12.74 13.42
C LEU A 38 -4.26 -12.85 11.99
N VAL A 39 -3.53 -12.33 11.00
CA VAL A 39 -3.92 -12.45 9.59
C VAL A 39 -3.91 -13.91 9.14
N ILE A 40 -2.89 -14.71 9.52
CA ILE A 40 -2.85 -16.14 9.18
C ILE A 40 -4.04 -16.88 9.80
N LEU A 41 -4.33 -16.62 11.08
CA LEU A 41 -5.46 -17.24 11.77
C LEU A 41 -6.80 -16.82 11.15
N ALA A 42 -6.97 -15.54 10.85
CA ALA A 42 -8.16 -15.00 10.20
C ALA A 42 -8.36 -15.65 8.82
N LEU A 43 -7.30 -15.80 8.02
CA LEU A 43 -7.39 -16.47 6.71
C LEU A 43 -7.81 -17.93 6.85
N LEU A 44 -7.26 -18.68 7.80
CA LEU A 44 -7.65 -20.07 8.04
C LEU A 44 -9.14 -20.21 8.39
N VAL A 45 -9.69 -19.26 9.15
CA VAL A 45 -11.11 -19.29 9.58
C VAL A 45 -12.05 -18.70 8.54
N LEU A 46 -11.67 -17.59 7.89
CA LEU A 46 -12.52 -16.86 6.93
C LEU A 46 -12.35 -17.31 5.48
N ALA A 47 -11.36 -18.15 5.13
CA ALA A 47 -11.19 -18.70 3.79
C ALA A 47 -12.50 -19.17 3.12
N PRO A 48 -13.39 -19.94 3.79
CA PRO A 48 -14.66 -20.36 3.17
C PRO A 48 -15.66 -19.22 2.93
N LEU A 49 -15.57 -18.10 3.64
CA LEU A 49 -16.38 -16.90 3.38
C LEU A 49 -15.82 -16.07 2.23
N LEU A 50 -14.49 -16.05 2.05
CA LEU A 50 -13.84 -15.29 0.98
C LEU A 50 -14.25 -15.77 -0.42
N SER A 51 -14.70 -17.02 -0.58
CA SER A 51 -15.18 -17.54 -1.87
C SER A 51 -16.46 -16.88 -2.37
N TRP A 52 -17.21 -16.21 -1.49
CA TRP A 52 -18.42 -15.46 -1.82
C TRP A 52 -18.14 -13.99 -2.14
N LEU A 53 -16.88 -13.56 -2.05
CA LEU A 53 -16.52 -12.16 -2.19
C LEU A 53 -16.58 -11.74 -3.67
N PRO A 54 -17.45 -10.80 -4.05
CA PRO A 54 -17.57 -10.39 -5.45
C PRO A 54 -16.34 -9.59 -5.89
N LEU A 55 -15.92 -9.82 -7.13
CA LEU A 55 -14.77 -9.14 -7.74
C LEU A 55 -14.92 -7.60 -7.73
N SER A 56 -16.16 -7.10 -7.82
CA SER A 56 -16.47 -5.67 -7.75
C SER A 56 -16.08 -5.03 -6.42
N ALA A 57 -16.27 -5.73 -5.30
CA ALA A 57 -15.88 -5.24 -3.98
C ALA A 57 -14.35 -5.15 -3.85
N MET A 58 -13.63 -6.12 -4.43
CA MET A 58 -12.16 -6.09 -4.47
C MET A 58 -11.65 -4.91 -5.31
N ALA A 59 -12.24 -4.65 -6.47
CA ALA A 59 -11.89 -3.50 -7.31
C ALA A 59 -12.13 -2.16 -6.58
N ALA A 60 -13.27 -2.02 -5.91
CA ALA A 60 -13.59 -0.83 -5.11
C ALA A 60 -12.60 -0.64 -3.95
N LEU A 61 -12.23 -1.71 -3.25
CA LEU A 61 -11.22 -1.66 -2.18
C LEU A 61 -9.86 -1.19 -2.72
N LEU A 62 -9.41 -1.73 -3.86
CA LEU A 62 -8.15 -1.32 -4.48
C LEU A 62 -8.17 0.16 -4.87
N LEU A 63 -9.27 0.66 -5.44
CA LEU A 63 -9.43 2.08 -5.75
C LEU A 63 -9.39 2.95 -4.50
N MET A 64 -10.03 2.54 -3.40
CA MET A 64 -10.00 3.28 -2.14
C MET A 64 -8.57 3.32 -1.57
N VAL A 65 -7.85 2.20 -1.57
CA VAL A 65 -6.47 2.14 -1.09
C VAL A 65 -5.55 3.00 -1.95
N ALA A 66 -5.70 2.93 -3.28
CA ALA A 66 -4.96 3.76 -4.22
C ALA A 66 -5.25 5.25 -3.97
N TRP A 67 -6.51 5.63 -3.75
CA TRP A 67 -6.90 7.00 -3.43
C TRP A 67 -6.33 7.47 -2.09
N ASN A 68 -6.33 6.62 -1.07
CA ASN A 68 -5.81 6.95 0.25
C ASN A 68 -4.28 7.11 0.26
N MET A 69 -3.56 6.41 -0.63
CA MET A 69 -2.11 6.58 -0.81
C MET A 69 -1.78 7.69 -1.82
N SER A 70 -2.68 7.99 -2.75
CA SER A 70 -2.54 9.10 -3.68
C SER A 70 -2.63 10.40 -2.89
N GLU A 71 -1.49 11.02 -2.62
CA GLU A 71 -1.40 12.38 -2.07
C GLU A 71 -1.82 13.42 -3.14
N ALA A 72 -2.93 13.18 -3.85
CA ALA A 72 -3.43 14.01 -4.94
C ALA A 72 -3.57 15.49 -4.52
N HIS A 73 -3.95 15.74 -3.26
CA HIS A 73 -4.03 17.08 -2.72
C HIS A 73 -2.66 17.76 -2.57
N LYS A 74 -1.61 17.03 -2.17
CA LYS A 74 -0.24 17.59 -2.11
C LYS A 74 0.33 17.79 -3.51
N VAL A 75 0.02 16.92 -4.46
CA VAL A 75 0.44 17.11 -5.86
C VAL A 75 -0.18 18.38 -6.43
N VAL A 76 -1.46 18.64 -6.16
CA VAL A 76 -2.14 19.87 -6.58
C VAL A 76 -1.56 21.11 -5.88
N ASP A 77 -1.27 21.05 -4.59
CA ASP A 77 -0.66 22.17 -3.85
C ASP A 77 0.79 22.44 -4.27
N LEU A 78 1.58 21.40 -4.52
CA LEU A 78 2.94 21.51 -5.05
C LEU A 78 2.91 22.11 -6.46
N LEU A 79 2.01 21.68 -7.35
CA LEU A 79 1.86 22.30 -8.67
C LEU A 79 1.48 23.79 -8.61
N ARG A 80 0.84 24.23 -7.52
CA ARG A 80 0.38 25.61 -7.36
C ARG A 80 1.42 26.53 -6.71
N HIS A 81 2.35 25.99 -5.91
CA HIS A 81 3.32 26.78 -5.13
C HIS A 81 4.80 26.38 -5.34
N ALA A 82 5.13 25.33 -6.10
CA ALA A 82 6.50 24.87 -6.25
C ALA A 82 7.35 25.73 -7.21
N PRO A 83 8.67 25.88 -6.94
CA PRO A 83 9.63 26.46 -7.87
C PRO A 83 9.68 25.66 -9.19
N LYS A 84 10.08 26.33 -10.28
CA LYS A 84 10.10 25.74 -11.64
C LYS A 84 11.00 24.50 -11.74
N ASP A 85 11.99 24.37 -10.86
CA ASP A 85 12.94 23.24 -10.84
C ASP A 85 12.27 21.92 -10.46
N ASP A 86 11.39 21.88 -9.45
CA ASP A 86 10.68 20.65 -9.03
C ASP A 86 9.72 20.13 -10.11
N ILE A 87 9.09 21.04 -10.85
CA ILE A 87 8.19 20.69 -11.97
C ILE A 87 8.99 20.05 -13.11
N ILE A 88 10.22 20.52 -13.36
CA ILE A 88 11.12 19.95 -14.39
C ILE A 88 11.54 18.54 -14.00
N VAL A 89 11.91 18.29 -12.74
CA VAL A 89 12.29 16.93 -12.30
C VAL A 89 11.10 15.96 -12.42
N MET A 90 9.89 16.42 -12.06
CA MET A 90 8.68 15.60 -12.19
C MET A 90 8.37 15.24 -13.66
N LEU A 91 8.45 16.22 -14.56
CA LEU A 91 8.27 16.01 -16.01
C LEU A 91 9.35 15.09 -16.58
N LEU A 92 10.62 15.31 -16.21
CA LEU A 92 11.74 14.51 -16.68
C LEU A 92 11.61 13.05 -16.23
N TRP A 93 11.25 12.82 -14.96
CA TRP A 93 10.99 11.47 -14.45
C TRP A 93 9.87 10.78 -15.22
N HIS A 94 8.77 11.50 -15.51
CA HIS A 94 7.63 10.96 -16.24
C HIS A 94 7.97 10.62 -17.70
N VAL A 95 8.76 11.45 -18.37
CA VAL A 95 9.23 11.19 -19.75
C VAL A 95 10.16 9.97 -19.81
N ILE A 96 11.06 9.83 -18.83
CA ILE A 96 11.98 8.69 -18.74
C ILE A 96 11.21 7.39 -18.44
N ASN A 97 10.22 7.42 -17.54
CA ASN A 97 9.43 6.22 -17.19
C ASN A 97 8.34 5.89 -18.22
N GLY A 98 7.80 6.88 -18.94
CA GLY A 98 6.69 6.70 -19.88
C GLY A 98 7.06 6.12 -21.25
N SER A 99 8.31 5.71 -21.44
CA SER A 99 8.83 5.16 -22.71
C SER A 99 9.00 3.63 -22.68
N VAL A 100 8.46 2.94 -21.67
CA VAL A 100 8.47 1.47 -21.49
C VAL A 100 7.07 1.01 -21.09
#